data_AF-A0A1F5WRG0-F1
#
_entry.id   AF-A0A1F5WRG0-F1
#
_cell.length_a   1.000
_cell.length_b   1.000
_cell.length_c   1.000
_cell.angle_alpha   90.00
_cell.angle_beta   90.00
_cell.angle_gamma   90.00
#
_symmetry.space_group_name_H-M   'P 1'
#
loop_
_entity.id
_entity.type
_entity.pdbx_description
1 polymer ?
#
loop_
_entity_poly.entity_id
_entity_poly.type
_entity_poly.pdbx_seq_one_letter_code
_entity_poly.pdbx_strand_id
1 'polypeptide(L)'
;MSFVPANIFLYFFLLILGISGFFFAAIWPQAVGFYAFIVFASAGGFGTAFYIFYTKRYRKQLVCQVGSDCNAVINSRYSIFLGIALEYWGMFYYAVIAVSYGALIFAPFFFNGIFLAGLLLASAGAFLFSLYLLFAQAFLLRQWCIWCILSAMLSIVIFIVSLTGVGFAVAFLTEIATVIELVRVLGFVFGIGGATAVLFLFHKFLNNRDIDESEARSVKGISELIWFGLFLTLLGQFALFAADAGAPEFPAIFFIQTTALFIATISGAVLMIIFAPFLSAIPFNEEERSRTHPSLNSLRKPMFIVGSVALSSWYFAFIIGYATGYGPAVLFVVYALTLAMAVAAAVLWEKKIDA
;
A
#
# COMPACT_ATOMS: atom_id res chain seq x y z
N MET A 1 9.56 -24.96 -10.46
CA MET A 1 8.10 -24.67 -10.35
C MET A 1 7.69 -25.12 -8.94
N SER A 2 7.27 -24.32 -7.96
CA SER A 2 6.65 -22.98 -7.91
C SER A 2 7.59 -21.88 -7.39
N PHE A 3 7.90 -20.90 -8.22
CA PHE A 3 8.66 -19.70 -7.81
C PHE A 3 7.77 -18.60 -7.19
N VAL A 4 6.46 -18.79 -7.23
CA VAL A 4 5.49 -17.84 -6.68
C VAL A 4 4.95 -18.43 -5.37
N PRO A 5 5.27 -17.85 -4.20
CA PRO A 5 4.75 -18.35 -2.94
C PRO A 5 3.24 -18.18 -2.92
N ALA A 6 2.49 -19.20 -2.49
CA ALA A 6 1.03 -19.15 -2.36
C ALA A 6 0.53 -17.95 -1.53
N ASN A 7 1.39 -17.45 -0.64
CA ASN A 7 1.17 -16.28 0.21
C ASN A 7 1.05 -14.96 -0.57
N ILE A 8 1.47 -14.93 -1.84
CA ILE A 8 1.30 -13.76 -2.73
C ILE A 8 -0.17 -13.47 -3.00
N PHE A 9 -0.97 -14.53 -3.21
CA PHE A 9 -2.39 -14.41 -3.52
C PHE A 9 -3.14 -13.86 -2.32
N LEU A 10 -2.77 -14.30 -1.12
CA LEU A 10 -3.32 -13.78 0.12
C LEU A 10 -2.95 -12.30 0.32
N TYR A 11 -1.73 -11.88 -0.01
CA TYR A 11 -1.33 -10.47 0.06
C TYR A 11 -2.20 -9.60 -0.86
N PHE A 12 -2.29 -9.96 -2.15
CA PHE A 12 -3.13 -9.24 -3.10
C PHE A 12 -4.60 -9.26 -2.69
N PHE A 13 -5.10 -10.40 -2.21
CA PHE A 13 -6.46 -10.51 -1.70
C PHE A 13 -6.72 -9.57 -0.53
N LEU A 14 -5.82 -9.50 0.46
CA LEU A 14 -5.98 -8.61 1.62
C LEU A 14 -5.88 -7.13 1.24
N LEU A 15 -5.00 -6.79 0.29
CA LEU A 15 -4.90 -5.44 -0.26
C LEU A 15 -6.20 -5.05 -1.00
N ILE A 16 -6.70 -5.95 -1.86
CA ILE A 16 -7.97 -5.77 -2.57
C ILE A 16 -9.13 -5.68 -1.57
N LEU A 17 -9.13 -6.47 -0.50
CA LEU A 17 -10.20 -6.50 0.48
C LEU A 17 -10.27 -5.20 1.29
N GLY A 18 -9.13 -4.69 1.77
CA GLY A 18 -9.07 -3.36 2.41
C GLY A 18 -9.50 -2.24 1.46
N ILE A 19 -9.19 -2.36 0.17
CA ILE A 19 -9.51 -1.35 -0.84
C ILE A 19 -10.93 -1.48 -1.38
N SER A 20 -11.53 -2.67 -1.35
CA SER A 20 -12.90 -2.88 -1.79
C SER A 20 -13.89 -2.03 -0.99
N GLY A 21 -13.63 -1.80 0.30
CA GLY A 21 -14.40 -0.88 1.13
C GLY A 21 -14.37 0.56 0.65
N PHE A 22 -13.30 0.98 -0.03
CA PHE A 22 -13.15 2.33 -0.57
C PHE A 22 -14.09 2.57 -1.75
N PHE A 23 -14.18 1.58 -2.65
CA PHE A 23 -15.13 1.58 -3.75
C PHE A 23 -16.58 1.60 -3.25
N PHE A 24 -16.87 0.90 -2.15
CA PHE A 24 -18.18 0.96 -1.50
C PHE A 24 -18.52 2.33 -0.91
N ALA A 25 -17.57 3.00 -0.24
CA ALA A 25 -17.76 4.36 0.26
C ALA A 25 -17.97 5.39 -0.86
N ALA A 26 -17.33 5.21 -2.01
CA ALA A 26 -17.49 6.07 -3.17
C ALA A 26 -18.86 5.93 -3.85
N ILE A 27 -19.41 4.72 -3.87
CA ILE A 27 -20.74 4.45 -4.47
C ILE A 27 -21.87 4.89 -3.52
N TRP A 28 -21.63 4.86 -2.21
CA TRP A 28 -22.62 5.21 -1.17
C TRP A 28 -22.08 6.30 -0.22
N PRO A 29 -22.05 7.59 -0.63
CA PRO A 29 -21.46 8.70 0.15
C PRO A 29 -22.19 9.05 1.46
N GLN A 30 -23.19 8.28 1.87
CA GLN A 30 -23.86 8.40 3.17
C GLN A 30 -22.97 7.85 4.32
N ALA A 31 -23.31 8.14 5.59
CA ALA A 31 -22.62 7.63 6.78
C ALA A 31 -22.34 6.11 6.73
N VAL A 32 -23.25 5.36 6.09
CA VAL A 32 -23.15 3.91 5.86
C VAL A 32 -21.92 3.53 5.02
N GLY A 33 -21.53 4.35 4.04
CA GLY A 33 -20.35 4.11 3.21
C GLY A 33 -19.04 4.18 4.00
N PHE A 34 -18.91 5.15 4.89
CA PHE A 34 -17.75 5.27 5.78
C PHE A 34 -17.66 4.09 6.75
N TYR A 35 -18.79 3.65 7.31
CA TYR A 35 -18.82 2.46 8.16
C TYR A 35 -18.48 1.19 7.38
N ALA A 36 -18.99 1.03 6.16
CA ALA A 36 -18.65 -0.08 5.29
C ALA A 36 -17.14 -0.10 5.00
N PHE A 37 -16.55 1.05 4.68
CA PHE A 37 -15.10 1.17 4.52
C PHE A 37 -14.33 0.68 5.74
N ILE A 38 -14.71 1.11 6.95
CA ILE A 38 -14.06 0.68 8.20
C ILE A 38 -14.18 -0.83 8.41
N VAL A 39 -15.34 -1.42 8.09
CA VAL A 39 -15.57 -2.87 8.19
C VAL A 39 -14.64 -3.63 7.26
N PHE A 40 -14.55 -3.24 5.98
CA PHE A 40 -13.65 -3.89 5.02
C PHE A 40 -12.17 -3.68 5.37
N ALA A 41 -11.78 -2.47 5.78
CA ALA A 41 -10.42 -2.19 6.23
C ALA A 41 -10.04 -3.05 7.45
N SER A 42 -10.98 -3.24 8.38
CA SER A 42 -10.80 -4.06 9.57
C SER A 42 -10.76 -5.56 9.24
N ALA A 43 -11.56 -6.02 8.28
CA ALA A 43 -11.46 -7.40 7.79
C ALA A 43 -10.10 -7.67 7.11
N GLY A 44 -9.59 -6.72 6.34
CA GLY A 44 -8.23 -6.76 5.79
C GLY A 44 -7.18 -6.79 6.91
N GLY A 45 -7.32 -5.92 7.91
CA GLY A 45 -6.45 -5.86 9.08
C GLY A 45 -6.42 -7.18 9.86
N PHE A 46 -7.59 -7.76 10.12
CA PHE A 46 -7.73 -9.06 10.77
C PHE A 46 -7.04 -10.16 9.97
N GLY A 47 -7.21 -10.18 8.66
CA GLY A 47 -6.55 -11.13 7.78
C GLY A 47 -5.02 -10.99 7.79
N THR A 48 -4.48 -9.77 7.86
CA THR A 48 -3.03 -9.56 8.01
C THR A 48 -2.51 -10.08 9.35
N ALA A 49 -3.21 -9.79 10.45
CA ALA A 49 -2.84 -10.25 11.78
C ALA A 49 -2.93 -11.79 11.90
N PHE A 50 -4.00 -12.38 11.35
CA PHE A 50 -4.19 -13.83 11.30
C PHE A 50 -3.11 -14.53 10.47
N TYR A 51 -2.70 -13.93 9.36
CA TYR A 51 -1.62 -14.47 8.54
C TYR A 51 -0.27 -14.47 9.28
N ILE A 52 0.05 -13.38 10.00
CA ILE A 52 1.26 -13.32 10.85
C ILE A 52 1.18 -14.39 11.94
N PHE A 53 0.04 -14.50 12.62
CA PHE A 53 -0.22 -15.53 13.63
C PHE A 53 0.01 -16.94 13.08
N TYR A 54 -0.63 -17.27 11.96
CA TYR A 54 -0.51 -18.59 11.33
C TYR A 54 0.96 -18.88 10.96
N THR A 55 1.63 -17.93 10.33
CA THR A 55 3.03 -18.10 9.89
C THR A 55 3.97 -18.33 11.07
N LYS A 56 3.81 -17.56 12.15
CA LYS A 56 4.59 -17.69 13.38
C LYS A 56 4.30 -19.00 14.11
N ARG A 57 3.03 -19.41 14.19
CA ARG A 57 2.59 -20.65 14.85
C ARG A 57 3.19 -21.90 14.20
N TYR A 58 3.31 -21.91 12.87
CA TYR A 58 3.87 -23.03 12.11
C TYR A 58 5.38 -22.88 11.80
N ARG A 59 6.06 -21.90 12.40
CA ARG A 59 7.49 -21.59 12.17
C ARG A 59 7.88 -21.52 10.68
N LYS A 60 6.94 -21.02 9.85
CA LYS A 60 7.19 -20.74 8.44
C LYS A 60 7.91 -19.39 8.32
N GLN A 61 8.74 -19.24 7.29
CA GLN A 61 9.40 -17.96 7.00
C GLN A 61 8.39 -17.01 6.34
N LEU A 62 8.25 -15.80 6.88
CA LEU A 62 7.50 -14.73 6.20
C LEU A 62 8.25 -14.30 4.94
N VAL A 63 7.57 -14.38 3.80
CA VAL A 63 8.06 -13.78 2.56
C VAL A 63 7.78 -12.28 2.62
N CYS A 64 8.82 -11.49 2.43
CA CYS A 64 8.71 -10.05 2.31
C CYS A 64 9.19 -9.56 0.96
N GLN A 65 8.28 -8.85 0.29
CA GLN A 65 8.48 -8.36 -1.07
C GLN A 65 9.67 -7.43 -1.15
N VAL A 66 9.86 -6.64 -0.09
CA VAL A 66 10.88 -5.59 -0.03
C VAL A 66 12.31 -6.15 0.10
N GLY A 67 12.46 -7.47 0.24
CA GLY A 67 13.77 -8.11 0.48
C GLY A 67 14.31 -7.87 1.89
N SER A 68 13.51 -7.28 2.79
CA SER A 68 13.79 -7.08 4.21
C SER A 68 13.45 -8.31 5.04
N ASP A 69 14.11 -8.47 6.19
CA ASP A 69 13.86 -9.62 7.07
C ASP A 69 12.68 -9.33 8.00
N CYS A 70 11.49 -9.68 7.54
CA CYS A 70 10.28 -9.58 8.35
C CYS A 70 10.27 -10.54 9.52
N ASN A 71 10.99 -11.67 9.44
CA ASN A 71 11.10 -12.62 10.54
C ASN A 71 11.89 -12.01 11.70
N ALA A 72 12.89 -11.16 11.42
CA ALA A 72 13.58 -10.39 12.44
C ALA A 72 12.63 -9.44 13.20
N VAL A 73 11.65 -8.84 12.51
CA VAL A 73 10.66 -7.92 13.13
C VAL A 73 9.65 -8.69 13.99
N ILE A 74 9.02 -9.74 13.45
CA ILE A 74 7.95 -10.48 14.14
C ILE A 74 8.42 -11.35 15.31
N ASN A 75 9.73 -11.64 15.38
CA ASN A 75 10.36 -12.35 16.50
C ASN A 75 11.16 -11.40 17.41
N SER A 76 11.09 -10.09 17.17
CA SER A 76 11.78 -9.10 18.01
C SER A 76 11.14 -8.96 19.39
N ARG A 77 11.86 -8.30 20.31
CA ARG A 77 11.34 -7.93 21.63
C ARG A 77 10.09 -7.04 21.58
N TYR A 78 9.85 -6.34 20.46
CA TYR A 78 8.68 -5.47 20.27
C TYR A 78 7.45 -6.24 19.82
N SER A 79 7.59 -7.53 19.45
CA SER A 79 6.47 -8.39 19.00
C SER A 79 5.58 -8.90 20.15
N ILE A 80 5.89 -8.53 21.39
CA ILE A 80 5.17 -8.95 22.60
C ILE A 80 4.78 -7.69 23.37
N PHE A 81 3.49 -7.58 23.70
CA PHE A 81 2.93 -6.51 24.52
C PHE A 81 2.13 -7.12 25.67
N LEU A 82 2.47 -6.74 26.90
CA LEU A 82 1.88 -7.30 28.13
C LEU A 82 1.96 -8.84 28.22
N GLY A 83 3.06 -9.43 27.73
CA GLY A 83 3.27 -10.89 27.71
C GLY A 83 2.47 -11.64 26.63
N ILE A 84 1.65 -10.93 25.84
CA ILE A 84 0.85 -11.49 24.75
C ILE A 84 1.46 -11.04 23.41
N ALA A 85 1.52 -11.93 22.44
CA ALA A 85 2.04 -11.60 21.13
C ALA A 85 1.12 -10.62 20.37
N LEU A 86 1.71 -9.67 19.65
CA LEU A 86 0.99 -8.58 18.99
C LEU A 86 -0.10 -9.02 18.02
N GLU A 87 0.10 -10.16 17.34
CA GLU A 87 -0.88 -10.70 16.39
C GLU A 87 -2.25 -10.95 17.04
N TYR A 88 -2.31 -11.32 18.32
CA TYR A 88 -3.58 -11.49 19.05
C TYR A 88 -4.25 -10.16 19.34
N TRP A 89 -3.48 -9.15 19.75
CA TRP A 89 -4.00 -7.79 19.97
C TRP A 89 -4.56 -7.19 18.67
N GLY A 90 -3.86 -7.40 17.55
CA GLY A 90 -4.33 -7.00 16.22
C GLY A 90 -5.64 -7.70 15.85
N MET A 91 -5.70 -9.03 15.96
CA MET A 91 -6.93 -9.80 15.69
C MET A 91 -8.10 -9.33 16.56
N PHE A 92 -7.87 -9.10 17.86
CA PHE A 92 -8.90 -8.62 18.78
C PHE A 92 -9.41 -7.23 18.39
N TYR A 93 -8.51 -6.28 18.17
CA TYR A 93 -8.87 -4.91 17.76
C TYR A 93 -9.70 -4.91 16.47
N TYR A 94 -9.21 -5.57 15.42
CA TYR A 94 -9.90 -5.57 14.12
C TYR A 94 -11.25 -6.30 14.17
N ALA A 95 -11.38 -7.37 14.97
CA ALA A 95 -12.65 -8.05 15.15
C ALA A 95 -13.68 -7.14 15.85
N VAL A 96 -13.27 -6.45 16.92
CA VAL A 96 -14.15 -5.51 17.66
C VAL A 96 -14.61 -4.38 16.74
N ILE A 97 -13.70 -3.76 15.99
CA ILE A 97 -14.04 -2.67 15.07
C ILE A 97 -14.96 -3.16 13.95
N ALA A 98 -14.65 -4.30 13.31
CA ALA A 98 -15.49 -4.84 12.23
C ALA A 98 -16.92 -5.17 12.69
N VAL A 99 -17.07 -5.81 13.86
CA VAL A 99 -18.39 -6.16 14.40
C VAL A 99 -19.17 -4.91 14.81
N SER A 100 -18.51 -3.95 15.46
CA SER A 100 -19.16 -2.74 15.96
C SER A 100 -19.66 -1.83 14.84
N TYR A 101 -18.83 -1.57 13.83
CA TYR A 101 -19.25 -0.78 12.66
C TYR A 101 -20.21 -1.55 11.75
N GLY A 102 -20.09 -2.89 11.69
CA GLY A 102 -21.11 -3.73 11.04
C GLY A 102 -22.48 -3.60 11.71
N ALA A 103 -22.52 -3.63 13.05
CA ALA A 103 -23.77 -3.46 13.79
C ALA A 103 -24.38 -2.06 13.61
N LEU A 104 -23.57 -1.01 13.50
CA LEU A 104 -24.03 0.36 13.21
C LEU A 104 -24.71 0.48 11.83
N ILE A 105 -24.32 -0.34 10.85
CA ILE A 105 -24.94 -0.37 9.52
C ILE A 105 -26.35 -1.00 9.58
N PHE A 106 -26.51 -2.11 10.30
CA PHE A 106 -27.78 -2.85 10.34
C PHE A 106 -28.77 -2.37 11.40
N ALA A 107 -28.28 -1.81 12.51
CA ALA A 107 -29.07 -1.51 13.69
C ALA A 107 -28.67 -0.17 14.34
N PRO A 108 -28.73 0.97 13.62
CA PRO A 108 -28.23 2.27 14.10
C PRO A 108 -28.96 2.77 15.36
N PHE A 109 -30.22 2.38 15.57
CA PHE A 109 -31.06 2.83 16.69
C PHE A 109 -30.58 2.33 18.07
N PHE A 110 -29.81 1.24 18.12
CA PHE A 110 -29.36 0.65 19.38
C PHE A 110 -28.09 1.30 19.94
N PHE A 111 -27.41 2.15 19.16
CA PHE A 111 -26.09 2.67 19.52
C PHE A 111 -26.13 4.18 19.76
N ASN A 112 -25.77 4.59 20.97
CA ASN A 112 -25.71 5.99 21.39
C ASN A 112 -24.33 6.62 21.11
N GLY A 113 -24.24 7.95 21.20
CA GLY A 113 -22.98 8.70 20.99
C GLY A 113 -21.81 8.25 21.89
N ILE A 114 -22.09 7.71 23.08
CA ILE A 114 -21.08 7.14 23.99
C ILE A 114 -20.39 5.92 23.36
N PHE A 115 -21.13 5.09 22.61
CA PHE A 115 -20.57 3.92 21.93
C PHE A 115 -19.61 4.34 20.82
N LEU A 116 -20.00 5.32 20.01
CA LEU A 116 -19.14 5.91 18.97
C LEU A 116 -17.88 6.55 19.57
N ALA A 117 -18.00 7.25 20.70
CA ALA A 117 -16.86 7.79 21.42
C ALA A 117 -15.90 6.69 21.91
N GLY A 118 -16.44 5.57 22.40
CA GLY A 118 -15.66 4.39 22.77
C GLY A 118 -14.89 3.78 21.59
N LEU A 119 -15.53 3.65 20.42
CA LEU A 119 -14.88 3.17 19.20
C LEU A 119 -13.77 4.12 18.74
N LEU A 120 -14.02 5.44 18.79
CA LEU A 120 -13.03 6.43 18.44
C LEU A 120 -11.80 6.37 19.36
N LEU A 121 -12.00 6.24 20.68
CA LEU A 121 -10.91 6.09 21.64
C LEU A 121 -10.11 4.80 21.38
N ALA A 122 -10.79 3.69 21.07
CA ALA A 122 -10.13 2.45 20.69
C ALA A 122 -9.27 2.61 19.43
N SER A 123 -9.80 3.27 18.39
CA SER A 123 -9.06 3.56 17.16
C SER A 123 -7.91 4.56 17.38
N ALA A 124 -8.07 5.54 18.27
CA ALA A 124 -7.00 6.46 18.65
C ALA A 124 -5.85 5.72 19.37
N GLY A 125 -6.19 4.80 20.28
CA GLY A 125 -5.21 3.94 20.94
C GLY A 125 -4.45 3.06 19.94
N ALA A 126 -5.16 2.44 19.00
CA ALA A 126 -4.55 1.64 17.94
C ALA A 126 -3.66 2.47 17.01
N PHE A 127 -4.07 3.70 16.67
CA PHE A 127 -3.27 4.66 15.90
C PHE A 127 -1.94 4.98 16.59
N LEU A 128 -1.99 5.41 17.86
CA LEU A 128 -0.79 5.75 18.63
C LEU A 128 0.14 4.55 18.81
N PHE A 129 -0.44 3.38 19.07
CA PHE A 129 0.33 2.15 19.20
C PHE A 129 0.98 1.73 17.88
N SER A 130 0.27 1.90 16.75
CA SER A 130 0.83 1.63 15.42
C SER A 130 1.97 2.58 15.08
N LEU A 131 1.86 3.86 15.46
CA LEU A 131 2.94 4.84 15.29
C LEU A 131 4.18 4.47 16.12
N TYR A 132 3.99 4.00 17.35
CA TYR A 132 5.06 3.46 18.18
C TYR A 132 5.78 2.28 17.53
N LEU A 133 5.04 1.33 16.95
CA LEU A 133 5.64 0.19 16.26
C LEU A 133 6.37 0.59 14.98
N LEU A 134 5.83 1.52 14.20
CA LEU A 134 6.52 2.08 13.03
C LEU A 134 7.83 2.76 13.43
N PHE A 135 7.82 3.52 14.53
CA PHE A 135 9.03 4.11 15.10
C PHE A 135 10.05 3.03 15.53
N ALA A 136 9.60 1.97 16.18
CA ALA A 136 10.44 0.84 16.56
C ALA A 136 11.08 0.14 15.34
N GLN A 137 10.32 -0.04 14.26
CA GLN A 137 10.83 -0.63 13.02
C GLN A 137 11.89 0.25 12.36
N ALA A 138 11.62 1.55 12.23
CA ALA A 138 12.49 2.49 11.55
C ALA A 138 13.81 2.75 12.30
N PHE A 139 13.74 3.06 13.60
CA PHE A 139 14.88 3.58 14.35
C PHE A 139 15.59 2.51 15.20
N LEU A 140 14.83 1.60 15.81
CA LEU A 140 15.37 0.64 16.78
C LEU A 140 15.80 -0.67 16.11
N LEU A 141 14.96 -1.22 15.23
CA LEU A 141 15.23 -2.47 14.52
C LEU A 141 16.01 -2.25 13.22
N ARG A 142 15.83 -1.09 12.57
CA ARG A 142 16.35 -0.78 11.22
C ARG A 142 15.95 -1.87 10.20
N GLN A 143 14.76 -2.43 10.37
CA GLN A 143 14.20 -3.48 9.52
C GLN A 143 12.72 -3.18 9.28
N TRP A 144 12.33 -3.22 8.01
CA TRP A 144 10.96 -2.95 7.60
C TRP A 144 10.19 -4.26 7.42
N CYS A 145 8.98 -4.31 7.97
CA CYS A 145 8.07 -5.42 7.76
C CYS A 145 6.82 -4.92 7.06
N ILE A 146 6.67 -5.29 5.78
CA ILE A 146 5.55 -4.87 4.93
C ILE A 146 4.18 -5.27 5.48
N TRP A 147 4.08 -6.43 6.13
CA TRP A 147 2.84 -6.89 6.78
C TRP A 147 2.49 -6.03 7.99
N CYS A 148 3.49 -5.63 8.78
CA CYS A 148 3.30 -4.71 9.90
C CYS A 148 2.96 -3.29 9.42
N ILE A 149 3.62 -2.81 8.36
CA ILE A 149 3.32 -1.51 7.74
C ILE A 149 1.89 -1.51 7.19
N LEU A 150 1.48 -2.57 6.50
CA LEU A 150 0.11 -2.70 5.99
C LEU A 150 -0.92 -2.66 7.12
N SER A 151 -0.69 -3.40 8.21
CA SER A 151 -1.55 -3.32 9.40
C SER A 151 -1.55 -1.91 10.00
N ALA A 152 -0.38 -1.27 10.13
CA ALA A 152 -0.29 0.09 10.65
C ALA A 152 -1.03 1.10 9.75
N MET A 153 -0.94 0.97 8.43
CA MET A 153 -1.72 1.80 7.51
C MET A 153 -3.22 1.63 7.74
N LEU A 154 -3.71 0.39 7.83
CA LEU A 154 -5.12 0.10 7.99
C LEU A 154 -5.67 0.67 9.31
N SER A 155 -4.96 0.49 10.43
CA SER A 155 -5.38 1.05 11.73
C SER A 155 -5.41 2.58 11.72
N ILE A 156 -4.40 3.22 11.11
CA ILE A 156 -4.31 4.68 11.01
C ILE A 156 -5.43 5.25 10.12
N VAL A 157 -5.68 4.62 8.98
CA VAL A 157 -6.75 5.04 8.06
C VAL A 157 -8.13 4.83 8.69
N ILE A 158 -8.36 3.73 9.42
CA ILE A 158 -9.59 3.51 10.20
C ILE A 158 -9.79 4.65 11.21
N PHE A 159 -8.74 5.05 11.93
CA PHE A 159 -8.82 6.17 12.89
C PHE A 159 -9.19 7.48 12.20
N ILE A 160 -8.51 7.83 11.10
CA ILE A 160 -8.77 9.06 10.35
C ILE A 160 -10.21 9.11 9.84
N VAL A 161 -10.69 8.01 9.25
CA VAL A 161 -12.08 7.94 8.77
C VAL A 161 -13.08 8.00 9.93
N SER A 162 -12.74 7.45 11.09
CA SER A 162 -13.59 7.54 12.29
C SER A 162 -13.73 8.98 12.81
N LEU A 163 -12.79 9.89 12.51
CA LEU A 163 -12.87 11.30 12.92
C LEU A 163 -13.99 12.06 12.22
N THR A 164 -14.47 11.59 11.06
CA THR A 164 -15.58 12.22 10.32
C THR A 164 -16.87 12.28 11.15
N GLY A 165 -17.03 11.39 12.12
CA GLY A 165 -18.17 11.38 13.05
C GLY A 165 -18.09 12.44 14.16
N VAL A 166 -17.00 13.20 14.27
CA VAL A 166 -16.76 14.17 15.35
C VAL A 166 -16.44 15.56 14.79
N GLY A 167 -17.39 16.49 14.88
CA GLY A 167 -17.26 17.82 14.29
C GLY A 167 -16.02 18.61 14.75
N PHE A 168 -15.61 18.52 16.01
CA PHE A 168 -14.38 19.17 16.50
C PHE A 168 -13.12 18.62 15.80
N ALA A 169 -13.06 17.32 15.54
CA ALA A 169 -11.91 16.71 14.87
C ALA A 169 -11.83 17.13 13.39
N VAL A 170 -12.99 17.22 12.72
CA VAL A 170 -13.06 17.74 11.34
C VAL A 170 -12.55 19.18 11.30
N ALA A 171 -12.99 20.04 12.24
CA ALA A 171 -12.50 21.42 12.34
C ALA A 171 -10.97 21.49 12.55
N PHE A 172 -10.43 20.64 13.42
CA PHE A 172 -8.98 20.57 13.61
C PHE A 172 -8.25 20.14 12.32
N LEU A 173 -8.74 19.12 11.61
CA LEU A 173 -8.16 18.68 10.34
C LEU A 173 -8.21 19.77 9.27
N THR A 174 -9.29 20.57 9.22
CA THR A 174 -9.37 21.71 8.29
C THR A 174 -8.34 22.80 8.60
N GLU A 175 -8.06 23.08 9.87
CA GLU A 175 -7.03 24.05 10.28
C GLU A 175 -5.62 23.61 9.88
N ILE A 176 -5.32 22.30 9.99
CA ILE A 176 -4.01 21.75 9.62
C ILE A 176 -3.94 21.24 8.17
N ALA A 177 -4.95 21.50 7.34
CA ALA A 177 -5.06 20.96 5.97
C ALA A 177 -3.83 21.27 5.11
N THR A 178 -3.23 22.45 5.28
CA THR A 178 -1.99 22.84 4.57
C THR A 178 -0.79 21.95 4.94
N VAL A 179 -0.66 21.57 6.22
CA VAL A 179 0.38 20.64 6.67
C VAL A 179 0.11 19.24 6.14
N ILE A 180 -1.15 18.81 6.14
CA ILE A 180 -1.56 17.52 5.59
C ILE A 180 -1.22 17.44 4.09
N GLU A 181 -1.49 18.51 3.34
CA GLU A 181 -1.16 18.61 1.92
C GLU A 181 0.35 18.54 1.69
N LEU A 182 1.15 19.21 2.54
CA LEU A 182 2.61 19.11 2.48
C LEU A 182 3.10 17.68 2.69
N VAL A 183 2.56 16.97 3.69
CA VAL A 183 2.88 15.56 3.94
C VAL A 183 2.51 14.69 2.73
N ARG A 184 1.34 14.94 2.12
CA ARG A 184 0.86 14.22 0.94
C ARG A 184 1.81 14.43 -0.26
N VAL A 185 2.23 15.67 -0.51
CA VAL A 185 3.15 16.02 -1.59
C VAL A 185 4.53 15.38 -1.36
N LEU A 186 5.05 15.38 -0.13
CA LEU A 186 6.27 14.65 0.21
C LEU A 186 6.15 13.14 -0.07
N GLY A 187 4.98 12.56 0.21
CA GLY A 187 4.67 11.18 -0.18
C GLY A 187 4.80 10.94 -1.68
N PHE A 188 4.26 11.85 -2.50
CA PHE A 188 4.41 11.78 -3.96
C PHE A 188 5.85 11.93 -4.42
N VAL A 189 6.63 12.82 -3.78
CA VAL A 189 8.06 13.00 -4.09
C VAL A 189 8.82 11.69 -3.87
N PHE A 190 8.61 11.02 -2.73
CA PHE A 190 9.25 9.73 -2.44
C PHE A 190 8.76 8.61 -3.35
N GLY A 191 7.45 8.54 -3.60
CA GLY A 191 6.83 7.53 -4.45
C GLY A 191 7.30 7.62 -5.91
N ILE A 192 7.18 8.80 -6.52
CA ILE A 192 7.61 9.06 -7.90
C ILE A 192 9.12 8.92 -8.03
N GLY A 193 9.88 9.56 -7.13
CA GLY A 193 11.34 9.52 -7.16
C GLY A 193 11.88 8.10 -7.05
N GLY A 194 11.31 7.31 -6.13
CA GLY A 194 11.68 5.91 -5.96
C GLY A 194 11.27 5.05 -7.15
N ALA A 195 10.05 5.19 -7.67
CA ALA A 195 9.56 4.42 -8.82
C ALA A 195 10.41 4.68 -10.07
N THR A 196 10.78 5.94 -10.32
CA THR A 196 11.67 6.32 -11.43
C THR A 196 13.06 5.74 -11.26
N ALA A 197 13.65 5.84 -10.06
CA ALA A 197 14.98 5.31 -9.79
C ALA A 197 15.04 3.78 -9.93
N VAL A 198 14.03 3.07 -9.42
CA VAL A 198 13.91 1.62 -9.59
C VAL A 198 13.80 1.26 -11.08
N LEU A 199 12.93 1.92 -11.85
CA LEU A 199 12.79 1.63 -13.28
C LEU A 199 14.10 1.89 -14.05
N PHE A 200 14.84 2.95 -13.69
CA PHE A 200 16.14 3.24 -14.27
C PHE A 200 17.16 2.13 -13.99
N LEU A 201 17.25 1.65 -12.75
CA LEU A 201 18.14 0.54 -12.38
C LEU A 201 17.76 -0.76 -13.09
N PHE A 202 16.46 -1.05 -13.19
CA PHE A 202 15.97 -2.19 -13.97
C PHE A 202 16.34 -2.09 -15.45
N HIS A 203 16.22 -0.91 -16.04
CA HIS A 203 16.62 -0.68 -17.42
C HIS A 203 18.13 -0.88 -17.63
N LYS A 204 18.95 -0.31 -16.74
CA LYS A 204 20.41 -0.51 -16.73
C LYS A 204 20.77 -1.99 -16.64
N PHE A 205 20.12 -2.73 -15.75
CA PHE A 205 20.29 -4.17 -15.62
C PHE A 205 19.95 -4.92 -16.91
N LEU A 206 18.81 -4.63 -17.53
CA LEU A 206 18.40 -5.32 -18.76
C LEU A 206 19.38 -5.09 -19.91
N ASN A 207 20.04 -3.94 -19.94
CA ASN A 207 21.03 -3.61 -20.95
C ASN A 207 22.37 -4.31 -20.69
N ASN A 208 22.84 -4.30 -19.43
CA ASN A 208 24.16 -4.86 -19.07
C ASN A 208 24.11 -6.35 -18.69
N ARG A 209 22.90 -6.90 -18.50
CA ARG A 209 22.58 -8.25 -18.00
C ARG A 209 23.20 -8.60 -16.66
N ASP A 210 23.67 -7.60 -15.92
CA ASP A 210 24.46 -7.74 -14.70
C ASP A 210 23.95 -6.78 -13.62
N ILE A 211 23.86 -7.26 -12.38
CA ILE A 211 23.48 -6.48 -11.18
C ILE A 211 24.58 -6.67 -10.14
N ASP A 212 25.15 -5.57 -9.68
CA ASP A 212 26.10 -5.59 -8.56
C ASP A 212 25.36 -5.73 -7.21
N GLU A 213 26.05 -6.24 -6.18
CA GLU A 213 25.47 -6.40 -4.83
C GLU A 213 25.05 -5.03 -4.25
N SER A 214 25.81 -3.98 -4.58
CA SER A 214 25.45 -2.60 -4.19
C SER A 214 24.16 -2.14 -4.86
N GLU A 215 23.94 -2.47 -6.14
CA GLU A 215 22.73 -2.11 -6.88
C GLU A 215 21.51 -2.86 -6.35
N ALA A 216 21.64 -4.16 -6.06
CA ALA A 216 20.57 -4.94 -5.43
C ALA A 216 20.17 -4.36 -4.05
N ARG A 217 21.16 -3.92 -3.27
CA ARG A 217 20.94 -3.26 -1.97
C ARG A 217 20.25 -1.90 -2.15
N SER A 218 20.64 -1.11 -3.16
CA SER A 218 19.97 0.14 -3.51
C SER A 218 18.53 -0.07 -3.94
N VAL A 219 18.23 -1.07 -4.79
CA VAL A 219 16.85 -1.38 -5.21
C VAL A 219 15.96 -1.67 -4.01
N LYS A 220 16.45 -2.43 -3.02
CA LYS A 220 15.74 -2.69 -1.77
C LYS A 220 15.46 -1.40 -1.00
N GLY A 221 16.48 -0.59 -0.74
CA GLY A 221 16.31 0.67 0.00
C GLY A 221 15.38 1.66 -0.70
N ILE A 222 15.45 1.76 -2.03
CA ILE A 222 14.54 2.61 -2.80
C ILE A 222 13.12 2.05 -2.76
N SER A 223 12.94 0.73 -2.80
CA SER A 223 11.61 0.13 -2.67
C SER A 223 10.97 0.41 -1.31
N GLU A 224 11.74 0.36 -0.22
CA GLU A 224 11.30 0.80 1.12
C GLU A 224 10.80 2.26 1.09
N LEU A 225 11.53 3.13 0.39
CA LEU A 225 11.16 4.54 0.23
C LEU A 225 9.87 4.72 -0.58
N ILE A 226 9.63 3.90 -1.61
CA ILE A 226 8.36 3.93 -2.39
C ILE A 226 7.17 3.58 -1.49
N TRP A 227 7.29 2.52 -0.68
CA TRP A 227 6.24 2.12 0.26
C TRP A 227 5.98 3.18 1.33
N PHE A 228 7.03 3.83 1.82
CA PHE A 228 6.91 4.96 2.73
C PHE A 228 6.26 6.18 2.05
N GLY A 229 6.62 6.47 0.79
CA GLY A 229 5.96 7.52 0.00
C GLY A 229 4.47 7.25 -0.16
N LEU A 230 4.10 6.00 -0.52
CA LEU A 230 2.71 5.55 -0.61
C LEU A 230 1.96 5.73 0.72
N PHE A 231 2.60 5.40 1.85
CA PHE A 231 2.02 5.62 3.17
C PHE A 231 1.65 7.09 3.38
N LEU A 232 2.60 8.00 3.18
CA LEU A 232 2.40 9.42 3.40
C LEU A 232 1.35 10.00 2.45
N THR A 233 1.35 9.57 1.19
CA THR A 233 0.34 10.00 0.20
C THR A 233 -1.05 9.56 0.63
N LEU A 234 -1.27 8.28 0.92
CA LEU A 234 -2.58 7.78 1.34
C LEU A 234 -3.01 8.43 2.66
N LEU A 235 -2.11 8.54 3.63
CA LEU A 235 -2.36 9.18 4.92
C LEU A 235 -2.88 10.61 4.74
N GLY A 236 -2.16 11.43 3.98
CA GLY A 236 -2.56 12.80 3.70
C GLY A 236 -3.86 12.88 2.91
N GLN A 237 -4.04 12.00 1.94
CA GLN A 237 -5.24 11.96 1.11
C GLN A 237 -6.49 11.65 1.94
N PHE A 238 -6.45 10.62 2.80
CA PHE A 238 -7.58 10.28 3.68
C PHE A 238 -7.84 11.35 4.74
N ALA A 239 -6.80 12.02 5.24
CA ALA A 239 -6.97 13.10 6.21
C ALA A 239 -7.63 14.34 5.59
N LEU A 240 -7.29 14.71 4.35
CA LEU A 240 -7.99 15.77 3.61
C LEU A 240 -9.43 15.38 3.28
N PHE A 241 -9.67 14.14 2.90
CA PHE A 241 -11.03 13.63 2.69
C PHE A 241 -11.87 13.66 3.97
N ALA A 242 -11.28 13.33 5.12
CA ALA A 242 -11.95 13.45 6.41
C ALA A 242 -12.20 14.91 6.82
N ALA A 243 -11.31 15.84 6.45
CA ALA A 243 -11.49 17.28 6.67
C ALA A 243 -12.65 17.86 5.86
N ASP A 244 -12.91 17.32 4.66
CA ASP A 244 -13.96 17.76 3.74
C ASP A 244 -15.19 16.83 3.71
N ALA A 245 -15.38 16.02 4.77
CA ALA A 245 -16.43 15.00 4.83
C ALA A 245 -17.88 15.55 4.75
N GLY A 246 -18.05 16.87 4.90
CA GLY A 246 -19.33 17.56 4.75
C GLY A 246 -19.65 18.03 3.32
N ALA A 247 -18.75 17.84 2.35
CA ALA A 247 -18.96 18.26 0.97
C ALA A 247 -20.13 17.48 0.33
N PRO A 248 -21.05 18.17 -0.38
CA PRO A 248 -22.25 17.56 -0.96
C PRO A 248 -21.97 16.58 -2.11
N GLU A 249 -20.77 16.63 -2.70
CA GLU A 249 -20.39 15.77 -3.82
C GLU A 249 -19.14 14.95 -3.49
N PHE A 250 -19.17 13.66 -3.81
CA PHE A 250 -18.01 12.79 -3.64
C PHE A 250 -16.89 13.23 -4.60
N PRO A 251 -15.66 13.51 -4.13
CA PRO A 251 -14.60 14.05 -4.97
C PRO A 251 -14.12 13.01 -5.99
N ALA A 252 -14.53 13.16 -7.25
CA ALA A 252 -14.14 12.27 -8.36
C ALA A 252 -12.61 12.18 -8.54
N ILE A 253 -11.89 13.28 -8.25
CA ILE A 253 -10.43 13.35 -8.29
C ILE A 253 -9.79 12.46 -7.23
N PHE A 254 -10.28 12.54 -5.98
CA PHE A 254 -9.82 11.69 -4.89
C PHE A 254 -9.96 10.20 -5.26
N PHE A 255 -11.09 9.84 -5.86
CA PHE A 255 -11.37 8.47 -6.28
C PHE A 255 -10.40 7.93 -7.34
N ILE A 256 -10.23 8.66 -8.44
CA ILE A 256 -9.33 8.24 -9.51
C ILE A 256 -7.87 8.25 -9.05
N GLN A 257 -7.50 9.20 -8.20
CA GLN A 257 -6.16 9.30 -7.62
C GLN A 257 -5.83 8.09 -6.75
N THR A 258 -6.74 7.68 -5.84
CA THR A 258 -6.58 6.45 -5.04
C THR A 258 -6.52 5.21 -5.92
N THR A 259 -7.36 5.14 -6.95
CA THR A 259 -7.35 4.01 -7.89
C THR A 259 -6.01 3.90 -8.60
N ALA A 260 -5.45 5.02 -9.08
CA ALA A 260 -4.15 5.03 -9.72
C ALA A 260 -3.03 4.61 -8.76
N LEU A 261 -3.00 5.13 -7.52
CA LEU A 261 -2.04 4.70 -6.50
C LEU A 261 -2.14 3.21 -6.18
N PHE A 262 -3.34 2.65 -6.20
CA PHE A 262 -3.54 1.21 -6.01
C PHE A 262 -2.96 0.40 -7.17
N ILE A 263 -3.22 0.78 -8.42
CA ILE A 263 -2.62 0.13 -9.59
C ILE A 263 -1.10 0.26 -9.54
N ALA A 264 -0.57 1.41 -9.11
CA ALA A 264 0.86 1.59 -8.89
C ALA A 264 1.42 0.62 -7.85
N THR A 265 0.70 0.44 -6.73
CA THR A 265 1.05 -0.46 -5.63
C THR A 265 1.05 -1.92 -6.08
N ILE A 266 -0.01 -2.36 -6.78
CA ILE A 266 -0.09 -3.71 -7.33
C ILE A 266 1.05 -3.95 -8.30
N SER A 267 1.24 -3.04 -9.25
CA SER A 267 2.25 -3.20 -10.30
C SER A 267 3.67 -3.20 -9.72
N GLY A 268 3.94 -2.33 -8.74
CA GLY A 268 5.21 -2.32 -8.02
C GLY A 268 5.44 -3.62 -7.21
N ALA A 269 4.42 -4.13 -6.53
CA ALA A 269 4.50 -5.42 -5.83
C ALA A 269 4.73 -6.58 -6.80
N VAL A 270 4.05 -6.60 -7.96
CA VAL A 270 4.28 -7.60 -9.02
C VAL A 270 5.72 -7.52 -9.51
N LEU A 271 6.24 -6.31 -9.78
CA LEU A 271 7.62 -6.08 -10.20
C LEU A 271 8.61 -6.70 -9.20
N MET A 272 8.39 -6.42 -7.91
CA MET A 272 9.31 -6.83 -6.86
C MET A 272 9.23 -8.32 -6.53
N ILE A 273 8.02 -8.90 -6.48
CA ILE A 273 7.86 -10.30 -6.09
C ILE A 273 8.19 -11.24 -7.24
N ILE A 274 7.72 -10.91 -8.44
CA ILE A 274 7.85 -11.81 -9.58
C ILE A 274 9.19 -11.62 -10.24
N PHE A 275 9.73 -10.40 -10.36
CA PHE A 275 10.93 -10.20 -11.18
C PHE A 275 12.21 -10.11 -10.35
N ALA A 276 12.19 -9.50 -9.14
CA ALA A 276 13.39 -9.42 -8.31
C ALA A 276 14.08 -10.77 -8.01
N PRO A 277 13.40 -11.88 -7.67
CA PRO A 277 14.09 -13.15 -7.42
C PRO A 277 14.75 -13.74 -8.67
N PHE A 278 14.29 -13.39 -9.87
CA PHE A 278 14.96 -13.82 -11.11
C PHE A 278 16.23 -13.02 -11.40
N LEU A 279 16.36 -11.80 -10.84
CA LEU A 279 17.58 -10.99 -10.97
C LEU A 279 18.74 -11.56 -10.15
N SER A 280 18.46 -12.07 -8.95
CA SER A 280 19.46 -12.63 -8.03
C SER A 280 19.85 -14.08 -8.33
N ALA A 281 19.12 -14.76 -9.22
CA ALA A 281 19.34 -16.16 -9.57
C ALA A 281 20.31 -16.36 -10.75
N ILE A 282 20.87 -15.28 -11.31
CA ILE A 282 21.88 -15.36 -12.37
C ILE A 282 23.24 -15.56 -11.69
N PRO A 283 23.96 -16.66 -11.98
CA PRO A 283 25.27 -16.89 -11.39
C PRO A 283 26.21 -15.75 -11.78
N PHE A 284 26.85 -15.15 -10.77
CA PHE A 284 27.81 -14.06 -10.90
C PHE A 284 29.12 -14.48 -11.62
N ASN A 285 29.26 -15.77 -11.93
CA ASN A 285 30.45 -16.35 -12.55
C ASN A 285 30.26 -16.49 -14.08
N GLU A 286 31.19 -15.92 -14.86
CA GLU A 286 31.08 -15.83 -16.32
C GLU A 286 30.95 -17.20 -17.01
N GLU A 287 31.57 -18.25 -16.48
CA GLU A 287 31.53 -19.61 -17.05
C GLU A 287 30.15 -20.27 -16.95
N GLU A 288 29.42 -20.04 -15.85
CA GLU A 288 28.06 -20.57 -15.63
C GLU A 288 26.99 -19.76 -16.36
N ARG A 289 27.25 -18.47 -16.61
CA ARG A 289 26.41 -17.57 -17.42
C ARG A 289 26.22 -18.09 -18.85
N SER A 290 27.26 -18.70 -19.45
CA SER A 290 27.17 -19.20 -20.84
C SER A 290 26.25 -20.42 -21.03
N ARG A 291 25.93 -21.17 -19.96
CA ARG A 291 25.19 -22.43 -20.04
C ARG A 291 23.67 -22.30 -19.85
N THR A 292 23.16 -21.14 -19.45
CA THR A 292 21.79 -21.04 -18.89
C THR A 292 20.99 -19.82 -19.36
N HIS A 293 20.75 -19.56 -20.67
CA HIS A 293 19.94 -18.37 -21.04
C HIS A 293 19.00 -18.50 -22.27
N PRO A 294 17.84 -19.17 -22.15
CA PRO A 294 16.65 -18.87 -22.97
C PRO A 294 15.57 -18.04 -22.23
N SER A 295 15.54 -18.04 -20.89
CA SER A 295 14.37 -17.55 -20.11
C SER A 295 14.33 -16.04 -19.81
N LEU A 296 15.46 -15.33 -19.83
CA LEU A 296 15.53 -13.89 -19.49
C LEU A 296 14.92 -12.98 -20.56
N ASN A 297 15.04 -13.34 -21.84
CA ASN A 297 14.39 -12.60 -22.93
C ASN A 297 12.86 -12.67 -22.80
N SER A 298 12.31 -13.81 -22.36
CA SER A 298 10.87 -13.95 -22.17
C SER A 298 10.30 -13.12 -21.02
N LEU A 299 11.13 -12.71 -20.06
CA LEU A 299 10.73 -11.91 -18.89
C LEU A 299 10.94 -10.40 -19.08
N ARG A 300 11.67 -9.99 -20.12
CA ARG A 300 11.98 -8.58 -20.41
C ARG A 300 10.74 -7.76 -20.71
N LYS A 301 9.97 -8.14 -21.72
CA LYS A 301 8.72 -7.48 -22.11
C LYS A 301 7.73 -7.31 -20.95
N PRO A 302 7.37 -8.36 -20.17
CA PRO A 302 6.43 -8.19 -19.06
C PRO A 302 6.98 -7.28 -17.96
N MET A 303 8.30 -7.24 -17.72
CA MET A 303 8.92 -6.31 -16.77
C MET A 303 8.75 -4.84 -17.22
N PHE A 304 9.00 -4.52 -18.50
CA PHE A 304 8.78 -3.18 -19.04
C PHE A 304 7.30 -2.75 -18.97
N ILE A 305 6.37 -3.66 -19.28
CA ILE A 305 4.93 -3.38 -19.19
C ILE A 305 4.56 -3.06 -17.74
N VAL A 306 4.88 -3.95 -16.78
CA VAL A 306 4.54 -3.75 -15.37
C VAL A 306 5.20 -2.50 -14.79
N GLY A 307 6.48 -2.25 -15.13
CA GLY A 307 7.19 -1.04 -14.73
C GLY A 307 6.56 0.24 -15.28
N SER A 308 6.13 0.24 -16.55
CA SER A 308 5.45 1.38 -17.17
C SER A 308 4.09 1.67 -16.54
N VAL A 309 3.32 0.63 -16.19
CA VAL A 309 2.04 0.78 -15.49
C VAL A 309 2.26 1.34 -14.09
N ALA A 310 3.25 0.82 -13.35
CA ALA A 310 3.58 1.32 -12.02
C ALA A 310 3.97 2.81 -12.04
N LEU A 311 4.88 3.18 -12.95
CA LEU A 311 5.40 4.55 -13.07
C LEU A 311 4.32 5.53 -13.54
N SER A 312 3.63 5.22 -14.64
CA SER A 312 2.58 6.09 -15.19
C SER A 312 1.44 6.31 -14.20
N SER A 313 1.12 5.31 -13.38
CA SER A 313 0.10 5.45 -12.33
C SER A 313 0.51 6.41 -11.22
N TRP A 314 1.78 6.41 -10.80
CA TRP A 314 2.31 7.40 -9.84
C TRP A 314 2.24 8.83 -10.38
N TYR A 315 2.70 9.04 -11.62
CA TYR A 315 2.65 10.35 -12.26
C TYR A 315 1.22 10.82 -12.50
N PHE A 316 0.34 9.94 -12.97
CA PHE A 316 -1.08 10.25 -13.17
C PHE A 316 -1.74 10.67 -11.86
N ALA A 317 -1.53 9.89 -10.79
CA ALA A 317 -2.08 10.18 -9.47
C ALA A 317 -1.63 11.55 -8.96
N PHE A 318 -0.37 11.94 -9.18
CA PHE A 318 0.11 13.26 -8.79
C PHE A 318 -0.51 14.39 -9.62
N ILE A 319 -0.50 14.26 -10.95
CA ILE A 319 -0.97 15.29 -11.88
C ILE A 319 -2.47 15.54 -11.72
N ILE A 320 -3.27 14.48 -11.57
CA ILE A 320 -4.72 14.62 -11.48
C ILE A 320 -5.17 15.36 -10.22
N GLY A 321 -4.33 15.41 -9.19
CA GLY A 321 -4.59 16.18 -7.97
C GLY A 321 -4.71 17.70 -8.19
N TYR A 322 -4.26 18.21 -9.34
CA TYR A 322 -4.35 19.62 -9.72
C TYR A 322 -5.48 19.91 -10.72
N ALA A 323 -6.18 18.89 -11.21
CA ALA A 323 -7.30 19.07 -12.12
C ALA A 323 -8.56 19.49 -11.35
N THR A 324 -9.47 20.23 -11.99
CA THR A 324 -10.77 20.60 -11.43
C THR A 324 -11.87 20.49 -12.50
N GLY A 325 -13.11 20.22 -12.09
CA GLY A 325 -14.29 20.30 -12.96
C GLY A 325 -14.54 19.11 -13.90
N TYR A 326 -13.86 17.97 -13.71
CA TYR A 326 -14.09 16.77 -14.52
C TYR A 326 -14.89 15.71 -13.77
N GLY A 327 -15.90 15.14 -14.44
CA GLY A 327 -16.67 14.01 -13.92
C GLY A 327 -15.86 12.70 -13.89
N PRO A 328 -16.26 11.73 -13.05
CA PRO A 328 -15.50 10.50 -12.83
C PRO A 328 -15.29 9.68 -14.11
N ALA A 329 -16.30 9.58 -14.98
CA ALA A 329 -16.20 8.82 -16.23
C ALA A 329 -15.07 9.34 -17.14
N VAL A 330 -14.96 10.66 -17.29
CA VAL A 330 -13.89 11.30 -18.09
C VAL A 330 -12.53 10.99 -17.49
N LEU A 331 -12.40 11.11 -16.16
CA LEU A 331 -11.15 10.82 -15.44
C LEU A 331 -10.69 9.36 -15.65
N PHE A 332 -11.61 8.39 -15.62
CA PHE A 332 -11.29 6.99 -15.91
C PHE A 332 -10.85 6.76 -17.35
N VAL A 333 -11.51 7.40 -18.32
CA VAL A 333 -11.12 7.32 -19.73
C VAL A 333 -9.73 7.91 -19.94
N VAL A 334 -9.45 9.08 -19.38
CA VAL A 334 -8.13 9.71 -19.44
C VAL A 334 -7.09 8.78 -18.82
N TYR A 335 -7.36 8.22 -17.64
CA TYR A 335 -6.43 7.29 -17.00
C TYR A 335 -6.17 6.04 -17.85
N ALA A 336 -7.21 5.41 -18.41
CA ALA A 336 -7.07 4.25 -19.28
C ALA A 336 -6.23 4.57 -20.54
N LEU A 337 -6.42 5.75 -21.13
CA LEU A 337 -5.61 6.22 -22.25
C LEU A 337 -4.14 6.43 -21.83
N THR A 338 -3.89 7.01 -20.65
CA THR A 338 -2.50 7.17 -20.16
C THR A 338 -1.80 5.84 -19.97
N LEU A 339 -2.48 4.82 -19.42
CA LEU A 339 -1.93 3.47 -19.29
C LEU A 339 -1.67 2.84 -20.66
N ALA A 340 -2.61 2.95 -21.60
CA ALA A 340 -2.46 2.41 -22.95
C ALA A 340 -1.26 3.03 -23.68
N MET A 341 -1.10 4.35 -23.60
CA MET A 341 0.04 5.07 -24.18
C MET A 341 1.36 4.68 -23.52
N ALA A 342 1.41 4.59 -22.18
CA ALA A 342 2.60 4.20 -21.44
C ALA A 342 3.06 2.78 -21.80
N VAL A 343 2.12 1.84 -21.87
CA VAL A 343 2.39 0.45 -22.27
C VAL A 343 2.84 0.37 -23.73
N ALA A 344 2.19 1.11 -24.65
CA ALA A 344 2.60 1.16 -26.05
C ALA A 344 4.02 1.71 -26.20
N ALA A 345 4.36 2.81 -25.51
CA ALA A 345 5.69 3.38 -25.49
C ALA A 345 6.73 2.40 -24.92
N ALA A 346 6.41 1.69 -23.84
CA ALA A 346 7.28 0.70 -23.23
C ALA A 346 7.56 -0.49 -24.17
N VAL A 347 6.55 -0.99 -24.89
CA VAL A 347 6.69 -2.08 -25.86
C VAL A 347 7.50 -1.64 -27.09
N LEU A 348 7.32 -0.41 -27.56
CA LEU A 348 8.12 0.14 -28.66
C LEU A 348 9.58 0.33 -28.26
N TRP A 349 9.81 0.80 -27.03
CA TRP A 349 11.15 0.99 -26.48
C TRP A 349 11.88 -0.35 -26.30
N GLU A 350 11.21 -1.37 -25.79
CA GLU A 350 11.78 -2.71 -25.61
C GLU A 350 12.28 -3.30 -26.93
N LYS A 351 11.52 -3.16 -28.02
CA LYS A 351 11.95 -3.58 -29.37
C LYS A 351 13.20 -2.85 -29.87
N LYS A 352 13.39 -1.59 -29.47
CA LYS A 352 14.56 -0.78 -29.88
C LYS A 352 15.84 -1.22 -29.18
N ILE A 353 15.74 -1.80 -27.99
CA ILE A 353 16.91 -2.35 -27.27
C ILE A 353 17.44 -3.61 -27.96
N ASP A 354 16.60 -4.30 -28.74
CA ASP A 354 16.98 -5.49 -29.53
C ASP A 354 17.56 -5.17 -30.92
N ALA A 355 17.53 -3.91 -31.36
CA ALA A 355 18.06 -3.44 -32.65
C ALA A 355 19.39 -2.70 -32.45
#